data_AF-A0A6C0EJY0-F1
#
_entry.id   AF-A0A6C0EJY0-F1
#
_cell.length_a   1.000
_cell.length_b   1.000
_cell.length_c   1.000
_cell.angle_alpha   90.00
_cell.angle_beta   90.00
_cell.angle_gamma   90.00
#
_symmetry.space_group_name_H-M   'P 1'
#
loop_
_entity.id
_entity.type
_entity.pdbx_description
1 polymer ?
#
loop_
_entity_poly.entity_id
_entity_poly.type
_entity_poly.pdbx_seq_one_letter_code
_entity_poly.pdbx_strand_id
1 'polypeptide(L)'
;MEITRPSITRLARRAGIKSVSEECFPSIKALIVYELENAIRASLIVNSEHQTKTLMTDDIYDGLALNGKRLTMSHDLGTATVAK
;
A
#
# COMPACT_ATOMS: atom_id res chain seq x y z
N MET A 1 11.94 -10.42 4.35
CA MET A 1 10.74 -9.62 4.72
C MET A 1 9.63 -10.59 5.06
N GLU A 2 9.39 -10.85 6.35
CA GLU A 2 8.54 -11.98 6.74
C GLU A 2 7.11 -11.53 7.03
N ILE A 3 6.24 -11.61 6.02
CA ILE A 3 4.80 -11.48 6.24
C ILE A 3 4.33 -12.73 6.98
N THR A 4 3.97 -12.55 8.25
CA THR A 4 3.62 -13.67 9.14
C THR A 4 2.18 -14.13 8.90
N ARG A 5 1.92 -15.43 9.13
CA ARG A 5 0.56 -16.01 9.05
C ARG A 5 -0.45 -15.25 9.91
N PRO A 6 -0.16 -14.87 11.17
CA PRO A 6 -1.08 -14.08 11.98
C PRO A 6 -1.45 -12.72 11.36
N SER A 7 -0.54 -12.10 10.61
CA SER A 7 -0.81 -10.81 9.96
C SER A 7 -1.80 -10.95 8.81
N ILE A 8 -1.66 -12.01 8.00
CA ILE A 8 -2.62 -12.34 6.94
C ILE A 8 -3.98 -12.70 7.54
N THR A 9 -4.00 -13.51 8.60
CA THR A 9 -5.26 -13.85 9.30
C THR A 9 -5.94 -12.60 9.83
N ARG A 10 -5.22 -11.65 10.42
CA ARG A 10 -5.79 -10.38 10.91
C ARG A 10 -6.41 -9.56 9.78
N LEU A 11 -5.78 -9.49 8.60
CA LEU A 11 -6.36 -8.84 7.42
C LEU A 11 -7.63 -9.56 6.95
N ALA A 12 -7.61 -10.89 6.89
CA ALA A 12 -8.77 -11.69 6.51
C ALA A 12 -9.94 -11.51 7.48
N ARG A 13 -9.68 -11.47 8.80
CA ARG A 13 -10.70 -11.18 9.82
C ARG A 13 -11.32 -9.80 9.64
N ARG A 14 -10.51 -8.77 9.35
CA ARG A 14 -11.00 -7.42 9.06
C ARG A 14 -11.93 -7.38 7.84
N ALA A 15 -11.72 -8.28 6.88
CA ALA A 15 -12.58 -8.46 5.72
C ALA A 15 -13.81 -9.37 5.98
N GLY A 16 -14.05 -9.81 7.22
CA GLY A 16 -15.19 -10.67 7.59
C GLY A 16 -14.99 -12.17 7.33
N ILE A 17 -13.76 -12.61 7.01
CA ILE A 17 -13.47 -14.01 6.69
C ILE A 17 -13.42 -14.87 7.97
N LYS A 18 -14.16 -15.99 8.00
CA LYS A 18 -14.24 -16.90 9.15
C LYS A 18 -13.03 -17.85 9.29
N SER A 19 -12.39 -18.24 8.19
CA SER A 19 -11.21 -19.10 8.21
C SER A 19 -10.45 -18.93 6.91
N VAL A 20 -9.13 -19.02 6.97
CA VAL A 20 -8.25 -18.90 5.80
C VAL A 20 -7.64 -20.27 5.55
N SER A 21 -7.73 -20.77 4.31
CA SER A 21 -7.10 -22.03 3.91
C SER A 21 -5.57 -21.91 3.96
N GLU A 22 -4.89 -23.01 4.29
CA GLU A 22 -3.43 -23.07 4.35
C GLU A 22 -2.76 -22.72 3.01
N GLU A 23 -3.42 -23.05 1.90
CA GLU A 23 -2.93 -22.77 0.54
C GLU A 23 -3.01 -21.27 0.17
N CYS A 24 -3.82 -20.47 0.88
CA CYS A 24 -3.95 -19.05 0.59
C CYS A 24 -2.74 -18.26 1.07
N PHE A 25 -2.05 -18.70 2.12
CA PHE A 25 -0.95 -17.91 2.70
C PHE A 25 0.20 -17.68 1.71
N PRO A 26 0.73 -18.69 0.99
CA PRO A 26 1.76 -18.46 -0.03
C PRO A 26 1.31 -17.54 -1.15
N SER A 27 0.09 -17.75 -1.68
CA SER A 27 -0.46 -16.93 -2.78
C SER A 27 -0.64 -15.47 -2.38
N ILE A 28 -1.14 -15.20 -1.17
CA ILE A 28 -1.27 -13.85 -0.63
C ILE A 28 0.10 -13.19 -0.47
N LYS A 29 1.11 -13.93 0.02
CA LYS A 29 2.47 -13.40 0.14
C LYS A 29 3.05 -13.02 -1.22
N ALA A 30 2.91 -13.89 -2.22
CA ALA A 30 3.38 -13.62 -3.57
C ALA A 30 2.71 -12.38 -4.17
N LEU A 31 1.39 -12.24 -3.98
CA LEU A 31 0.65 -11.06 -4.43
C LEU A 31 1.13 -9.78 -3.75
N ILE A 32 1.38 -9.81 -2.43
CA ILE A 32 1.88 -8.62 -1.72
C ILE A 32 3.25 -8.20 -2.23
N VAL A 33 4.16 -9.16 -2.49
CA VAL A 33 5.48 -8.86 -3.05
C VAL A 33 5.34 -8.23 -4.44
N TYR A 34 4.53 -8.83 -5.31
CA TYR A 34 4.26 -8.30 -6.65
C TYR A 34 3.70 -6.86 -6.62
N GLU A 35 2.74 -6.60 -5.73
CA GLU A 35 2.14 -5.28 -5.58
C GLU A 35 3.11 -4.24 -5.03
N LEU A 36 3.97 -4.62 -4.08
CA LEU A 36 5.02 -3.75 -3.56
C LEU A 36 6.06 -3.40 -4.63
N GLU A 37 6.50 -4.37 -5.43
CA GLU A 37 7.44 -4.13 -6.52
C GLU A 37 6.86 -3.17 -7.57
N ASN A 38 5.57 -3.31 -7.91
CA ASN A 38 4.90 -2.40 -8.83
C ASN A 38 4.76 -0.98 -8.26
N ALA A 39 4.42 -0.85 -6.98
CA ALA A 39 4.34 0.44 -6.32
C ALA A 39 5.71 1.14 -6.27
N ILE A 40 6.77 0.41 -5.88
CA ILE A 40 8.13 0.93 -5.82
C ILE A 40 8.61 1.35 -7.21
N ARG A 41 8.39 0.52 -8.24
CA ARG A 41 8.80 0.85 -9.62
C ARG A 41 8.16 2.14 -10.11
N ALA A 42 6.85 2.32 -9.90
CA ALA A 42 6.16 3.54 -10.28
C ALA A 42 6.67 4.76 -9.50
N SER A 43 6.90 4.60 -8.19
CA SER A 43 7.42 5.68 -7.35
C SER A 43 8.83 6.12 -7.78
N LEU A 44 9.69 5.18 -8.17
CA LEU A 44 11.03 5.47 -8.68
C LEU A 44 11.02 6.19 -10.03
N ILE A 45 10.03 5.90 -10.90
CA ILE A 45 9.86 6.64 -12.16
C ILE A 45 9.51 8.09 -11.87
N VAL A 46 8.59 8.36 -10.93
CA VAL A 46 8.27 9.73 -10.53
C VAL A 46 9.48 10.43 -9.92
N ASN A 47 10.18 9.76 -9.01
CA ASN A 47 11.36 10.31 -8.36
C ASN A 47 12.48 10.67 -9.34
N SER A 48 12.64 9.89 -10.43
CA SER A 48 13.63 10.22 -11.47
C SER A 48 13.35 11.52 -12.21
N GLU A 49 12.07 11.90 -12.34
CA GLU A 49 11.69 13.20 -12.94
C GLU A 49 12.00 14.38 -12.00
N HIS A 50 12.00 14.14 -10.68
CA HIS A 50 12.37 15.13 -9.68
C HIS A 50 13.89 15.35 -9.54
N GLN A 51 14.71 14.62 -10.32
CA GLN A 51 16.17 14.74 -10.36
C GLN A 51 16.86 14.62 -8.99
N THR A 52 16.23 13.88 -8.07
CA THR A 52 16.74 13.60 -6.72
C THR A 52 17.11 12.12 -6.58
N LYS A 53 17.89 11.79 -5.55
CA LYS A 53 18.19 10.41 -5.14
C LYS A 53 17.49 10.02 -3.85
N THR A 54 16.63 10.90 -3.34
CA THR A 54 15.86 10.70 -2.11
C THR A 54 14.43 10.47 -2.50
N LEU A 55 13.89 9.28 -2.18
CA LEU A 55 12.49 8.96 -2.38
C LEU A 55 11.64 9.67 -1.33
N MET A 56 10.74 10.54 -1.76
CA MET A 56 9.84 11.32 -0.92
C MET A 56 8.46 10.66 -0.86
N THR A 57 7.63 11.08 0.09
CA THR A 57 6.24 10.59 0.20
C THR A 57 5.41 10.92 -1.04
N ASP A 58 5.66 12.09 -1.65
CA ASP A 58 4.90 12.58 -2.80
C ASP A 58 5.13 11.69 -4.03
N ASP A 59 6.38 11.22 -4.23
CA ASP A 59 6.72 10.25 -5.28
C ASP A 59 5.92 8.95 -5.15
N ILE A 60 5.63 8.52 -3.91
CA ILE A 60 4.84 7.33 -3.63
C ILE A 60 3.37 7.57 -3.97
N TYR A 61 2.80 8.71 -3.57
CA TYR A 61 1.41 9.05 -3.89
C TYR A 61 1.20 9.19 -5.38
N ASP A 62 2.08 9.91 -6.07
CA ASP A 62 2.03 10.09 -7.52
C ASP A 62 2.26 8.78 -8.26
N GLY A 63 3.23 7.97 -7.82
CA GLY A 63 3.47 6.64 -8.37
C GLY A 63 2.27 5.70 -8.23
N LEU A 64 1.59 5.73 -7.09
CA LEU A 64 0.35 4.96 -6.87
C LEU A 64 -0.81 5.50 -7.72
N ALA A 65 -0.92 6.82 -7.88
CA ALA A 65 -1.93 7.45 -8.73
C ALA A 65 -1.76 7.05 -10.21
N LEU A 66 -0.52 6.94 -10.70
CA LEU A 66 -0.19 6.43 -12.04
C LEU A 66 -0.64 4.97 -12.23
N ASN A 67 -0.57 4.16 -11.18
CA ASN A 67 -1.07 2.79 -11.16
C ASN A 67 -2.60 2.70 -10.92
N GLY A 68 -3.33 3.82 -10.98
CA GLY A 68 -4.78 3.87 -10.76
C GLY A 68 -5.21 3.72 -9.30
N LYS A 69 -4.28 3.73 -8.35
CA LYS A 69 -4.53 3.60 -6.90
C LYS A 69 -4.40 4.97 -6.24
N ARG A 70 -5.47 5.78 -6.26
CA ARG A 70 -5.49 7.10 -5.62
C ARG A 70 -5.77 6.97 -4.13
N LEU A 71 -4.78 7.34 -3.31
CA LEU A 71 -4.92 7.41 -1.85
C LEU A 71 -5.26 8.83 -1.44
N THR A 72 -6.21 8.97 -0.51
CA THR A 72 -6.57 10.25 0.09
C THR A 72 -5.52 10.65 1.13
N MET A 73 -4.94 11.83 0.97
CA MET A 73 -3.98 12.40 1.90
C MET A 73 -4.69 13.08 3.07
N SER A 74 -3.99 13.25 4.19
CA SER A 74 -4.56 13.90 5.38
C SER A 74 -5.07 15.32 5.12
N HIS A 75 -4.45 16.05 4.18
CA HIS A 75 -4.91 17.38 3.79
C HIS A 75 -6.15 17.37 2.88
N ASP A 76 -6.46 16.25 2.22
CA ASP A 76 -7.67 16.10 1.39
C ASP A 76 -8.94 15.94 2.24
N LEU A 77 -8.80 15.46 3.48
CA LEU A 77 -9.92 15.16 4.38
C LEU A 77 -10.60 16.42 4.95
N GLY A 78 -10.07 17.61 4.67
CA GLY A 78 -10.54 18.87 5.24
C GLY A 78 -10.30 18.93 6.75
N THR A 79 -10.08 20.14 7.28
CA THR A 79 -9.93 20.36 8.72
C THR A 79 -11.31 20.25 9.39
N ALA A 80 -11.87 19.05 9.49
CA ALA A 80 -13.01 18.80 10.36
C ALA A 80 -12.50 18.76 11.81
N THR A 81 -12.13 19.93 12.34
CA THR A 81 -12.06 20.14 13.78
C THR A 81 -13.45 19.89 14.33
N VAL A 82 -13.66 18.70 14.90
CA VAL A 82 -14.83 18.44 15.74
C VAL A 82 -14.71 19.39 16.93
N ALA A 83 -15.45 20.50 16.88
CA ALA A 83 -15.64 21.37 18.02
C ALA A 83 -16.28 20.53 19.13
N LYS A 84 -15.61 20.51 20.27
CA LYS A 84 -15.99 19.74 21.45
C LYS A 84 -17.19 20.37 22.15
#